data_AF-A0A535JG95-F1
#
_entry.id   AF-A0A535JG95-F1
#
_cell.length_a   1.000
_cell.length_b   1.000
_cell.length_c   1.000
_cell.angle_alpha   90.00
_cell.angle_beta   90.00
_cell.angle_gamma   90.00
#
_symmetry.space_group_name_H-M   'P 1'
#
loop_
_entity.id
_entity.type
_entity.pdbx_description
1 polymer ?
#
loop_
_entity_poly.entity_id
_entity_poly.type
_entity_poly.pdbx_seq_one_letter_code
_entity_poly.pdbx_strand_id
1 'polypeptide(L)'
;MINPNIAWSRVDVLTAYQRLTGEIQIRGRLRETINDPEPFFHLRNVSAEPLLPGAVPLNGVPEGLFNKALIGGIRTIEAEPPPPDQPEVTRRYAMFQAGAFMVTGAAEFPKALEPKMHGEMLMKNPFFALVDVTVTVIGIVGKSWSQPVIWVNRDQMLGLYLG
;
A
#
# COMPACT_ATOMS: atom_id res chain seq x y z
N MET A 1 -23.54 -18.72 8.07
CA MET A 1 -22.58 -18.26 7.04
C MET A 1 -22.45 -16.76 7.19
N ILE A 2 -21.30 -16.28 7.67
CA ILE A 2 -21.01 -14.84 7.70
C ILE A 2 -20.66 -14.50 6.26
N ASN A 3 -21.54 -13.79 5.57
CA ASN A 3 -21.24 -13.24 4.25
C ASN A 3 -20.06 -12.27 4.47
N PRO A 4 -18.86 -12.49 3.92
CA PRO A 4 -17.79 -11.51 4.06
C PRO A 4 -18.34 -10.22 3.47
N ASN A 5 -18.45 -9.16 4.28
CA ASN A 5 -19.02 -7.90 3.83
C ASN A 5 -18.19 -7.40 2.64
N ILE A 6 -18.75 -7.56 1.45
CA ILE A 6 -18.19 -7.05 0.21
C ILE A 6 -18.53 -5.55 0.18
N ALA A 7 -17.54 -4.71 0.44
CA ALA A 7 -17.71 -3.26 0.47
C ALA A 7 -16.89 -2.60 -0.63
N TRP A 8 -17.45 -1.55 -1.23
CA TRP A 8 -16.65 -0.64 -2.04
C TRP A 8 -15.96 0.34 -1.10
N SER A 9 -14.63 0.33 -1.12
CA SER A 9 -13.81 1.17 -0.26
C SER A 9 -12.95 2.08 -1.12
N ARG A 10 -12.84 3.35 -0.70
CA ARG A 10 -11.98 4.30 -1.40
C ARG A 10 -10.53 3.98 -1.10
N VAL A 11 -9.71 4.04 -2.13
CA VAL A 11 -8.27 3.75 -2.05
C VAL A 11 -7.45 4.82 -2.74
N ASP A 12 -6.24 5.00 -2.22
CA ASP A 12 -5.14 5.64 -2.93
C ASP A 12 -4.18 4.55 -3.41
N VAL A 13 -3.88 4.54 -4.71
CA VAL A 13 -2.94 3.62 -5.34
C VAL A 13 -1.76 4.42 -5.89
N LEU A 14 -0.57 4.14 -5.37
CA LEU A 14 0.68 4.69 -5.84
C LEU A 14 1.23 3.82 -6.98
N THR A 15 1.55 4.44 -8.10
CA THR A 15 2.24 3.84 -9.24
C THR A 15 3.56 4.57 -9.48
N ALA A 16 4.33 4.15 -10.48
CA ALA A 16 5.59 4.84 -10.84
C ALA A 16 5.40 6.31 -11.24
N TYR A 17 4.25 6.66 -11.84
CA TYR A 17 4.07 7.96 -12.49
C TYR A 17 2.87 8.76 -11.96
N GLN A 18 1.96 8.10 -11.26
CA GLN A 18 0.67 8.66 -10.84
C GLN A 18 0.28 8.16 -9.46
N ARG A 19 -0.46 8.99 -8.74
CA ARG A 19 -1.27 8.57 -7.61
C ARG A 19 -2.71 8.50 -8.08
N LEU A 20 -3.30 7.31 -8.04
CA LEU A 20 -4.69 7.08 -8.39
C LEU A 20 -5.57 7.14 -7.16
N THR A 21 -6.69 7.83 -7.25
CA THR A 21 -7.80 7.71 -6.31
C THR A 21 -8.90 6.92 -7.00
N GLY A 22 -9.50 5.97 -6.30
CA GLY A 22 -10.65 5.24 -6.81
C GLY A 22 -11.31 4.39 -5.74
N GLU A 23 -12.19 3.50 -6.15
CA GLU A 23 -12.85 2.54 -5.28
C GLU A 23 -12.54 1.13 -5.73
N ILE A 24 -12.22 0.24 -4.79
CA ILE A 24 -12.09 -1.20 -5.03
C ILE A 24 -13.10 -1.97 -4.20
N GLN A 25 -13.42 -3.16 -4.67
CA GLN A 25 -14.24 -4.09 -3.91
C GLN A 25 -13.36 -4.86 -2.92
N ILE A 26 -13.53 -4.60 -1.63
CA ILE A 26 -12.80 -5.27 -0.55
C ILE A 26 -13.63 -6.43 -0.01
N ARG A 27 -13.01 -7.60 0.13
CA ARG A 27 -13.57 -8.78 0.80
C ARG A 27 -12.92 -8.93 2.18
N GLY A 28 -13.57 -8.42 3.22
CA GLY A 28 -12.96 -8.37 4.56
C GLY A 28 -12.13 -7.10 4.73
N ARG A 29 -10.80 -7.17 4.55
CA ARG A 29 -9.89 -6.02 4.62
C ARG A 29 -9.06 -5.87 3.34
N LEU A 30 -8.45 -4.70 3.21
CA LEU A 30 -7.57 -4.39 2.09
C LEU A 30 -6.45 -5.42 1.97
N ARG A 31 -5.85 -5.80 3.10
CA ARG A 31 -4.78 -6.81 3.18
C ARG A 31 -5.12 -8.09 2.44
N GLU A 32 -6.29 -8.67 2.70
CA GLU A 32 -6.68 -9.94 2.09
C GLU A 32 -6.93 -9.76 0.59
N THR A 33 -7.54 -8.63 0.21
CA THR A 33 -7.88 -8.32 -1.19
C THR A 33 -6.63 -8.15 -2.06
N ILE A 34 -5.63 -7.41 -1.59
CA ILE A 34 -4.42 -7.12 -2.37
C ILE A 34 -3.44 -8.30 -2.40
N ASN A 35 -3.43 -9.16 -1.37
CA ASN A 35 -2.60 -10.36 -1.31
C ASN A 35 -3.28 -11.61 -1.89
N ASP A 36 -4.54 -11.50 -2.33
CA ASP A 36 -5.20 -12.54 -3.12
C ASP A 36 -4.36 -12.84 -4.39
N PRO A 37 -4.23 -14.11 -4.81
CA PRO A 37 -3.42 -14.50 -5.96
C PRO A 37 -3.91 -13.94 -7.30
N GLU A 38 -5.16 -13.46 -7.40
CA GLU A 38 -5.66 -12.81 -8.61
C GLU A 38 -4.76 -11.59 -8.97
N PRO A 39 -4.14 -11.56 -10.16
CA PRO A 39 -3.20 -10.50 -10.54
C PRO A 39 -3.85 -9.13 -10.75
N PHE A 40 -5.18 -9.09 -10.88
CA PHE A 40 -5.91 -7.87 -11.16
C PHE A 40 -6.91 -7.51 -10.05
N PHE A 41 -7.30 -6.24 -9.98
CA PHE A 41 -8.55 -5.86 -9.32
C PHE A 41 -9.28 -4.79 -10.11
N HIS A 42 -10.59 -4.74 -9.90
CA HIS A 42 -11.43 -3.70 -10.46
C HIS A 42 -11.32 -2.42 -9.64
N LEU A 43 -11.10 -1.33 -10.35
CA LEU A 43 -11.14 0.04 -9.85
C LEU A 43 -12.32 0.75 -10.52
N ARG A 44 -13.08 1.51 -9.76
CA ARG A 44 -14.12 2.40 -10.30
C ARG A 44 -13.95 3.82 -9.76
N ASN A 45 -14.60 4.77 -10.42
CA ASN A 45 -14.57 6.19 -10.04
C ASN A 45 -13.12 6.72 -9.97
N VAL A 46 -12.31 6.41 -10.99
CA VAL A 46 -10.87 6.63 -10.97
C VAL A 46 -10.53 8.07 -11.37
N SER A 47 -9.69 8.69 -10.56
CA SER A 47 -8.95 9.91 -10.88
C SER A 47 -7.45 9.70 -10.64
N ALA A 48 -6.62 10.43 -11.37
CA ALA A 48 -5.17 10.32 -11.32
C ALA A 48 -4.53 11.68 -11.11
N GLU A 49 -3.75 11.80 -10.06
CA GLU A 49 -2.80 12.89 -9.86
C GLU A 49 -1.45 12.48 -10.49
N PRO A 50 -0.95 13.22 -11.49
CA PRO A 50 0.37 12.98 -12.04
C PRO A 50 1.44 13.30 -11.00
N LEU A 51 2.40 12.40 -10.84
CA LEU A 51 3.57 12.65 -10.00
C LEU A 51 4.68 13.33 -10.80
N LEU A 52 4.77 13.06 -12.10
CA LEU A 52 5.76 13.67 -13.00
C LEU A 52 5.37 15.09 -13.44
N PRO A 53 6.34 16.03 -13.53
CA PRO A 53 6.11 17.35 -14.11
C PRO A 53 5.61 17.27 -15.56
N GLY A 54 4.61 18.08 -15.90
CA GLY A 54 4.09 18.19 -17.27
C GLY A 54 3.15 17.06 -17.71
N ALA A 55 2.94 16.03 -16.89
CA ALA A 55 1.93 15.01 -17.17
C ALA A 55 0.50 15.54 -16.89
N VAL A 56 -0.45 15.14 -17.73
CA VAL A 56 -1.85 15.58 -17.64
C VAL A 56 -2.61 14.70 -16.63
N PRO A 57 -3.43 15.27 -15.73
CA PRO A 57 -4.28 14.48 -14.84
C PRO A 57 -5.38 13.75 -15.62
N LEU A 58 -5.67 12.52 -15.23
CA LEU A 58 -6.82 11.77 -15.75
C LEU A 58 -7.97 11.93 -14.75
N ASN A 59 -9.14 12.37 -15.22
CA ASN A 59 -10.33 12.55 -14.40
C ASN A 59 -11.53 11.84 -15.03
N GLY A 60 -12.33 11.18 -14.19
CA GLY A 60 -13.63 10.65 -14.60
C GLY A 60 -13.56 9.34 -15.39
N VAL A 61 -12.55 8.50 -15.14
CA VAL A 61 -12.53 7.14 -15.70
C VAL A 61 -13.52 6.29 -14.87
N PRO A 62 -14.62 5.80 -15.48
CA PRO A 62 -15.70 5.17 -14.72
C PRO A 62 -15.28 3.84 -14.09
N GLU A 63 -14.53 3.04 -14.85
CA GLU A 63 -14.04 1.74 -14.42
C GLU A 63 -12.71 1.39 -15.12
N GLY A 64 -11.94 0.51 -14.49
CA GLY A 64 -10.70 -0.02 -15.04
C GLY A 64 -10.31 -1.32 -14.36
N LEU A 65 -9.56 -2.15 -15.09
CA LEU A 65 -8.88 -3.31 -14.54
C LEU A 65 -7.44 -2.94 -14.26
N PHE A 66 -6.96 -3.17 -13.04
CA PHE A 66 -5.64 -2.72 -12.61
C PHE A 66 -4.75 -3.88 -12.24
N ASN A 67 -3.54 -3.91 -12.81
CA ASN A 67 -2.56 -4.94 -12.57
C ASN A 67 -1.81 -4.67 -11.26
N LYS A 68 -1.88 -5.60 -10.30
CA LYS A 68 -1.20 -5.50 -9.01
C LYS A 68 0.31 -5.33 -9.14
N ALA A 69 0.91 -5.88 -10.21
CA ALA A 69 2.34 -5.74 -10.48
C ALA A 69 2.78 -4.29 -10.71
N LEU A 70 1.87 -3.40 -11.13
CA LEU A 70 2.18 -1.98 -11.39
C LEU A 70 1.96 -1.09 -10.15
N ILE A 71 1.53 -1.68 -9.04
CA ILE A 71 1.30 -0.95 -7.80
C ILE A 71 2.60 -0.86 -7.04
N GLY A 72 3.02 0.36 -6.75
CA GLY A 72 4.09 0.65 -5.82
C GLY A 72 3.64 0.53 -4.36
N GLY A 73 2.46 1.06 -4.07
CA GLY A 73 1.77 0.80 -2.82
C GLY A 73 0.32 1.24 -2.84
N ILE A 74 -0.46 0.79 -1.86
CA ILE A 74 -1.91 1.03 -1.81
C ILE A 74 -2.36 1.21 -0.36
N ARG A 75 -3.37 2.07 -0.17
CA ARG A 75 -4.05 2.22 1.12
C ARG A 75 -5.54 2.46 0.92
N THR A 76 -6.33 2.21 1.95
CA THR A 76 -7.67 2.78 2.05
C THR A 76 -7.57 4.25 2.43
N ILE A 77 -8.51 5.06 1.95
CA ILE A 77 -8.63 6.47 2.37
C ILE A 77 -9.24 6.53 3.76
N GLU A 78 -10.33 5.78 3.98
CA GLU A 78 -10.91 5.58 5.30
C GLU A 78 -10.09 4.52 6.07
N ALA A 79 -9.77 4.81 7.32
CA ALA A 79 -9.05 3.87 8.16
C ALA A 79 -9.89 2.60 8.38
N GLU A 80 -9.29 1.43 8.17
CA GLU A 80 -9.93 0.17 8.54
C GLU A 80 -9.96 0.04 10.07
N PRO A 81 -11.07 -0.43 10.67
CA PRO A 81 -11.12 -0.66 12.11
C PRO A 81 -10.01 -1.65 12.53
N PRO A 82 -9.46 -1.54 13.75
CA PRO A 82 -8.44 -2.49 14.22
C PRO A 82 -8.99 -3.93 14.23
N PRO A 83 -8.15 -4.96 13.98
CA PRO A 83 -8.56 -6.35 14.14
C PRO A 83 -9.01 -6.63 15.58
N PRO A 84 -10.02 -7.49 15.79
CA PRO A 84 -10.51 -7.81 17.14
C PRO A 84 -9.44 -8.48 18.02
N ASP A 85 -8.50 -9.23 17.43
CA ASP A 85 -7.46 -9.99 18.13
C ASP A 85 -6.05 -9.54 17.74
N GLN A 86 -5.76 -8.24 17.82
CA GLN A 86 -4.42 -7.75 17.45
C GLN A 86 -3.41 -8.10 18.56
N PRO A 87 -2.35 -8.89 18.28
CA PRO A 87 -1.32 -9.19 19.26
C PRO A 87 -0.56 -7.92 19.63
N GLU A 88 0.09 -7.91 20.81
CA GLU A 88 1.03 -6.83 21.15
C GLU A 88 2.10 -6.73 20.07
N VAL A 89 2.25 -5.52 19.50
CA VAL A 89 3.23 -5.24 18.46
C VAL A 89 4.40 -4.44 19.02
N THR A 90 5.58 -4.70 18.48
CA THR A 90 6.74 -3.82 18.56
C THR A 90 6.94 -3.12 17.22
N ARG A 91 7.44 -1.89 17.27
CA ARG A 91 7.72 -1.07 16.08
C ARG A 91 9.21 -1.02 15.84
N ARG A 92 9.61 -1.20 14.59
CA ARG A 92 10.97 -0.94 14.13
C ARG A 92 10.96 0.07 13.01
N TYR A 93 11.97 0.92 12.98
CA TYR A 93 12.18 1.79 11.83
C TYR A 93 12.27 0.94 10.56
N ALA A 94 11.60 1.40 9.50
CA ALA A 94 11.60 0.74 8.21
C ALA A 94 11.77 1.78 7.10
N MET A 95 12.68 1.48 6.17
CA MET A 95 12.85 2.22 4.92
C MET A 95 12.71 1.23 3.76
N PHE A 96 11.63 1.38 3.00
CA PHE A 96 11.38 0.67 1.76
C PHE A 96 11.76 1.55 0.57
N GLN A 97 12.58 1.03 -0.34
CA GLN A 97 13.01 1.72 -1.53
C GLN A 97 12.51 0.98 -2.77
N ALA A 98 11.77 1.70 -3.63
CA ALA A 98 11.41 1.26 -4.98
C ALA A 98 12.12 2.12 -6.03
N GLY A 99 11.89 1.82 -7.31
CA GLY A 99 12.50 2.58 -8.42
C GLY A 99 12.05 4.04 -8.51
N ALA A 100 10.77 4.32 -8.21
CA ALA A 100 10.18 5.66 -8.39
C ALA A 100 9.87 6.39 -7.07
N PHE A 101 9.88 5.70 -5.94
CA PHE A 101 9.54 6.28 -4.64
C PHE A 101 10.25 5.54 -3.50
N MET A 102 10.30 6.22 -2.36
CA MET A 102 10.80 5.70 -1.09
C MET A 102 9.71 5.86 -0.03
N VAL A 103 9.57 4.88 0.84
CA VAL A 103 8.64 4.90 1.97
C VAL A 103 9.41 4.71 3.26
N THR A 104 9.40 5.72 4.13
CA THR A 104 10.07 5.68 5.44
C THR A 104 9.04 5.75 6.55
N GLY A 105 9.12 4.89 7.55
CA GLY A 105 8.20 4.87 8.69
C GLY A 105 8.54 3.75 9.65
N ALA A 106 7.53 3.02 10.12
CA ALA A 106 7.72 1.85 10.96
C ALA A 106 7.09 0.59 10.35
N ALA A 107 7.69 -0.56 10.63
CA ALA A 107 7.07 -1.86 10.46
C ALA A 107 6.66 -2.41 11.84
N GLU A 108 5.46 -2.99 11.91
CA GLU A 108 4.92 -3.58 13.13
C GLU A 108 5.11 -5.09 13.13
N PHE A 109 5.65 -5.62 14.23
CA PHE A 109 5.93 -7.05 14.41
C PHE A 109 5.30 -7.54 15.71
N PRO A 110 4.79 -8.79 15.78
CA PRO A 110 4.40 -9.38 17.04
C PRO A 110 5.58 -9.37 18.01
N LYS A 111 5.36 -8.93 19.26
CA LYS A 111 6.43 -8.82 20.27
C LYS A 111 7.09 -10.16 20.60
N ALA A 112 6.39 -11.28 20.41
CA ALA A 112 6.92 -12.63 20.58
C ALA A 112 7.80 -13.11 19.41
N LEU A 113 7.86 -12.37 18.30
CA LEU A 113 8.68 -12.72 17.14
C LEU A 113 10.14 -12.29 17.37
N GLU A 114 11.08 -13.18 17.08
CA GLU A 114 12.50 -12.85 17.21
C GLU A 114 12.95 -11.84 16.13
N PRO A 115 13.80 -10.85 16.45
CA PRO A 115 14.23 -9.80 15.50
C PRO A 115 14.82 -10.31 14.18
N LYS A 116 15.46 -11.48 14.20
CA LYS A 116 16.05 -12.14 13.02
C LYS A 116 14.99 -12.61 12.00
N MET A 117 13.75 -12.85 12.45
CA MET A 117 12.64 -13.32 11.62
C MET A 117 11.81 -12.16 11.03
N HIS A 118 12.10 -10.92 11.41
CA HIS A 118 11.31 -9.75 10.98
C HIS A 118 11.36 -9.55 9.46
N GLY A 119 12.55 -9.69 8.85
CA GLY A 119 12.70 -9.59 7.40
C GLY A 119 11.87 -10.64 6.66
N GLU A 120 11.99 -11.91 7.08
CA GLU A 120 11.23 -13.03 6.51
C GLU A 120 9.72 -12.83 6.63
N MET A 121 9.26 -12.31 7.78
CA MET A 121 7.83 -12.03 8.00
C MET A 121 7.29 -11.01 6.98
N LEU A 122 8.02 -9.92 6.72
CA LEU A 122 7.59 -8.91 5.74
C LEU A 122 7.59 -9.47 4.31
N MET A 123 8.55 -10.35 4.00
CA MET A 123 8.67 -10.95 2.66
C MET A 123 7.66 -12.07 2.39
N LYS A 124 6.88 -12.50 3.39
CA LYS A 124 5.91 -13.60 3.26
C LYS A 124 4.81 -13.33 2.24
N ASN A 125 4.34 -12.08 2.13
CA ASN A 125 3.22 -11.72 1.24
C ASN A 125 3.70 -10.74 0.16
N PRO A 126 3.03 -10.68 -1.01
CA PRO A 126 3.32 -9.69 -2.05
C PRO A 126 3.22 -8.25 -1.55
N PHE A 127 2.27 -7.96 -0.67
CA PHE A 127 2.10 -6.66 -0.04
C PHE A 127 2.24 -6.76 1.48
N PHE A 128 3.01 -5.84 2.06
CA PHE A 128 3.14 -5.70 3.52
C PHE A 128 2.94 -4.25 3.95
N ALA A 129 2.45 -4.08 5.18
CA ALA A 129 2.12 -2.77 5.73
C ALA A 129 3.36 -2.10 6.32
N LEU A 130 3.46 -0.79 6.07
CA LEU A 130 4.27 0.15 6.84
C LEU A 130 3.33 1.19 7.44
N VAL A 131 3.61 1.60 8.68
CA VAL A 131 2.79 2.54 9.45
C VAL A 131 3.54 3.84 9.74
N ASP A 132 2.78 4.91 9.98
CA ASP A 132 3.27 6.27 10.25
C ASP A 132 4.32 6.69 9.21
N VAL A 133 3.98 6.51 7.94
CA VAL A 133 4.94 6.60 6.84
C VAL A 133 4.99 7.99 6.23
N THR A 134 6.13 8.30 5.64
CA THR A 134 6.31 9.36 4.66
C THR A 134 6.71 8.74 3.33
N VAL A 135 5.96 9.04 2.28
CA VAL A 135 6.25 8.67 0.90
C VAL A 135 6.98 9.83 0.24
N THR A 136 8.11 9.54 -0.40
CA THR A 136 8.90 10.52 -1.16
C THR A 136 9.06 10.04 -2.59
N VAL A 137 8.73 10.89 -3.57
CA VAL A 137 8.93 10.56 -4.99
C VAL A 137 10.40 10.82 -5.38
N ILE A 138 11.04 9.83 -6.00
CA ILE A 138 12.44 9.93 -6.39
C ILE A 138 12.54 10.81 -7.65
N GLY A 139 13.52 11.71 -7.66
CA GLY A 139 13.78 12.60 -8.80
C GLY A 139 12.86 13.82 -8.88
N ILE A 140 11.96 14.02 -7.92
CA ILE A 140 11.01 15.15 -7.91
C ILE A 140 11.11 15.88 -6.58
N VAL A 141 11.82 17.01 -6.59
CA VAL A 141 12.10 17.79 -5.39
C VAL A 141 10.80 18.24 -4.71
N GLY A 142 10.69 18.00 -3.41
CA GLY A 142 9.56 18.46 -2.58
C GLY A 142 8.27 17.65 -2.72
N LYS A 143 8.23 16.62 -3.57
CA LYS A 143 7.04 15.76 -3.69
C LYS A 143 7.08 14.64 -2.67
N SER A 144 6.59 14.95 -1.47
CA SER A 144 6.45 14.00 -0.36
C SER A 144 5.16 14.22 0.42
N TRP A 145 4.64 13.16 1.02
CA TRP A 145 3.46 13.24 1.90
C TRP A 145 3.48 12.14 2.94
N SER A 146 2.80 12.37 4.06
CA SER A 146 2.69 11.40 5.15
C SER A 146 1.32 10.76 5.20
N GLN A 147 1.26 9.53 5.69
CA GLN A 147 0.01 8.78 5.84
C GLN A 147 0.11 7.70 6.93
N PRO A 148 -1.01 7.34 7.58
CA PRO A 148 -0.99 6.41 8.71
C PRO A 148 -0.53 5.00 8.35
N VAL A 149 -0.89 4.53 7.17
CA VAL A 149 -0.53 3.18 6.69
C VAL A 149 -0.44 3.17 5.18
N ILE A 150 0.47 2.35 4.66
CA ILE A 150 0.51 1.95 3.26
C ILE A 150 0.92 0.49 3.16
N TRP A 151 0.31 -0.22 2.22
CA TRP A 151 0.73 -1.54 1.81
C TRP A 151 1.67 -1.41 0.62
N VAL A 152 2.97 -1.63 0.83
CA VAL A 152 3.98 -1.57 -0.24
C VAL A 152 4.07 -2.90 -0.98
N ASN A 153 4.30 -2.84 -2.28
CA ASN A 153 4.47 -4.04 -3.10
C ASN A 153 5.93 -4.51 -3.06
N ARG A 154 6.16 -5.70 -2.51
CA ARG A 154 7.47 -6.35 -2.45
C ARG A 154 8.10 -6.49 -3.83
N ASP A 155 7.31 -6.73 -4.88
CA ASP A 155 7.85 -6.96 -6.21
C ASP A 155 8.39 -5.66 -6.86
N GLN A 156 8.07 -4.49 -6.29
CA GLN A 156 8.65 -3.19 -6.67
C GLN A 156 9.88 -2.81 -5.85
N MET A 157 10.31 -3.67 -4.92
CA MET A 157 11.36 -3.38 -3.94
C MET A 157 12.76 -3.48 -4.57
N LEU A 158 13.53 -2.41 -4.43
CA LEU A 158 14.98 -2.40 -4.64
C LEU A 158 15.74 -2.66 -3.34
N GLY A 159 15.18 -2.27 -2.20
CA GLY A 159 15.78 -2.53 -0.89
C GLY A 159 14.79 -2.29 0.26
N LEU A 160 15.06 -2.98 1.38
CA LEU A 160 14.37 -2.78 2.65
C LEU A 160 15.42 -2.72 3.77
N TYR A 161 15.39 -1.64 4.55
CA TYR A 161 16.27 -1.45 5.70
C TYR A 161 15.41 -1.41 6.97
N LEU A 162 15.79 -2.23 7.95
CA LEU A 162 15.15 -2.28 9.26
C LEU A 162 16.12 -1.81 10.33
N GLY A 163 15.73 -0.79 11.09
CA GLY A 163 16.48 -0.23 12.21
C GLY A 163 16.17 -0.87 13.55
#